data_AF-A0A7S0HFN9-F1
#
_entry.id   AF-A0A7S0HFN9-F1
#
_cell.length_a   1.000
_cell.length_b   1.000
_cell.length_c   1.000
_cell.angle_alpha   90.00
_cell.angle_beta   90.00
_cell.angle_gamma   90.00
#
_symmetry.space_group_name_H-M   'P 1'
#
loop_
_entity.id
_entity.type
_entity.pdbx_description
1 polymer ?
#
loop_
_entity_poly.entity_id
_entity_poly.type
_entity_poly.pdbx_seq_one_letter_code
_entity_poly.pdbx_strand_id
1 'polypeptide(L)'
;RAVGEDRPRQRIYLPREDLVRFGVTEQALLKGVKDENYTNMLKFQIARAREWYDRAESGIPMLAEDARLPVRASLDMYSVILEKIEKNDYDNFNLRAYTPKWQKLLTVCNSWAKVQMQK
;
A
#
# COMPACT_ATOMS: atom_id res chain seq x y z
N ARG A 1 0.43 -3.89 -4.27
CA ARG A 1 0.09 -5.20 -3.64
C ARG A 1 -0.19 -6.29 -4.66
N ALA A 2 -1.08 -6.10 -5.63
CA ALA A 2 -1.68 -7.19 -6.41
C ALA A 2 -1.16 -7.31 -7.86
N VAL A 3 -0.04 -6.67 -8.21
CA VAL A 3 0.50 -6.73 -9.58
C VAL A 3 0.66 -8.17 -10.04
N GLY A 4 1.13 -9.07 -9.17
CA GLY A 4 1.19 -10.51 -9.43
C GLY A 4 -0.14 -11.18 -9.80
N GLU A 5 -1.22 -10.85 -9.09
CA GLU A 5 -2.57 -11.41 -9.29
C GLU A 5 -3.26 -10.85 -10.54
N ASP A 6 -2.85 -9.65 -10.98
CA ASP A 6 -3.43 -8.96 -12.14
C ASP A 6 -2.81 -9.40 -13.48
N ARG A 7 -1.56 -9.90 -13.47
CA ARG A 7 -0.86 -10.46 -14.65
C ARG A 7 -1.67 -11.50 -15.45
N PRO A 8 -2.20 -12.59 -14.86
CA PRO A 8 -2.96 -13.59 -15.62
C PRO A 8 -4.25 -13.04 -16.22
N ARG A 9 -4.72 -11.89 -15.72
CA ARG A 9 -5.91 -11.18 -16.22
C ARG A 9 -5.56 -10.11 -17.26
N GLN A 10 -4.27 -9.95 -17.59
CA GLN A 10 -3.74 -8.90 -18.48
C GLN A 10 -4.14 -7.49 -18.04
N ARG A 11 -4.20 -7.24 -16.72
CA ARG A 11 -4.57 -5.93 -16.16
C ARG A 11 -3.34 -5.21 -15.64
N ILE A 12 -3.20 -3.94 -16.03
CA ILE A 12 -2.14 -3.05 -15.56
C ILE A 12 -2.81 -1.77 -15.05
N TYR A 13 -2.67 -1.53 -13.75
CA TYR A 13 -3.21 -0.34 -13.07
C TYR A 13 -2.15 0.72 -12.78
N LEU A 14 -0.89 0.44 -13.12
CA LEU A 14 0.22 1.38 -12.92
C LEU A 14 0.12 2.53 -13.94
N PRO A 15 0.33 3.79 -13.53
CA PRO A 15 0.29 4.92 -14.45
C PRO A 15 1.31 4.78 -15.56
N ARG A 16 0.89 4.99 -16.81
CA ARG A 16 1.76 4.86 -17.99
C ARG A 16 2.94 5.84 -17.95
N GLU A 17 2.73 7.04 -17.44
CA GLU A 17 3.80 8.03 -17.23
C GLU A 17 4.91 7.51 -16.31
N ASP A 18 4.54 6.78 -15.25
CA ASP A 18 5.50 6.19 -14.31
C ASP A 18 6.22 4.99 -14.95
N LEU A 19 5.51 4.17 -15.73
CA LEU A 19 6.15 3.10 -16.52
C LEU A 19 7.24 3.66 -17.45
N VAL A 20 6.92 4.73 -18.19
CA VAL A 20 7.88 5.41 -19.07
C VAL A 20 9.02 6.03 -18.27
N ARG A 21 8.70 6.75 -17.18
CA ARG A 21 9.69 7.43 -16.34
C ARG A 21 10.77 6.50 -15.78
N PHE A 22 10.38 5.27 -15.41
CA PHE A 22 11.30 4.28 -14.84
C PHE A 22 11.78 3.24 -15.85
N GLY A 23 11.38 3.33 -17.12
CA GLY A 23 11.78 2.36 -18.15
C GLY A 23 11.21 0.96 -17.97
N VAL A 24 10.05 0.83 -17.31
CA VAL A 24 9.36 -0.45 -17.09
C VAL A 24 8.38 -0.69 -18.23
N THR A 25 8.55 -1.79 -18.97
CA THR A 25 7.63 -2.13 -20.07
C THR A 25 6.44 -2.95 -19.57
N GLU A 26 5.29 -2.82 -20.24
CA GLU A 26 4.12 -3.64 -19.94
C GLU A 26 4.41 -5.14 -20.11
N GLN A 27 5.21 -5.51 -21.12
CA GLN A 27 5.64 -6.90 -21.30
C GLN A 27 6.49 -7.40 -20.13
N ALA A 28 7.39 -6.57 -19.60
CA ALA A 28 8.17 -6.91 -18.41
C ALA A 28 7.27 -7.14 -17.19
N LEU A 29 6.25 -6.30 -17.00
CA LEU A 29 5.25 -6.48 -15.93
C LEU A 29 4.48 -7.80 -16.09
N LEU A 30 3.97 -8.08 -17.29
CA LEU A 30 3.21 -9.31 -17.57
C LEU A 30 4.07 -10.57 -17.40
N LYS A 31 5.35 -10.49 -17.71
CA LYS A 31 6.34 -11.56 -17.47
C LYS A 31 6.80 -11.64 -16.01
N GLY A 32 6.50 -10.65 -15.18
CA GLY A 32 6.95 -10.59 -13.78
C GLY A 32 8.43 -10.27 -13.61
N VAL A 33 9.01 -9.50 -14.51
CA VAL A 33 10.41 -9.09 -14.41
C VAL A 33 10.53 -8.07 -13.27
N LYS A 34 11.22 -8.47 -12.20
CA LYS A 34 11.51 -7.65 -11.02
C LYS A 34 12.96 -7.17 -11.06
N ASP A 35 13.24 -6.24 -11.97
CA ASP A 35 14.56 -5.61 -12.08
C ASP A 35 14.67 -4.35 -11.20
N GLU A 36 15.81 -3.66 -11.29
CA GLU A 36 16.05 -2.42 -10.54
C GLU A 36 15.07 -1.31 -10.94
N ASN A 37 14.72 -1.22 -12.23
CA ASN A 37 13.76 -0.26 -12.76
C ASN A 37 12.38 -0.44 -12.13
N TYR A 38 11.88 -1.68 -12.10
CA TYR A 38 10.63 -2.01 -11.43
C TYR A 38 10.69 -1.70 -9.93
N THR A 39 11.78 -2.06 -9.27
CA THR A 39 11.97 -1.81 -7.83
C THR A 39 11.96 -0.31 -7.53
N ASN A 40 12.66 0.50 -8.32
CA ASN A 40 12.69 1.96 -8.18
C ASN A 40 11.33 2.60 -8.44
N MET A 41 10.61 2.12 -9.46
CA MET A 41 9.22 2.53 -9.69
C MET A 41 8.33 2.17 -8.51
N LEU A 42 8.43 0.95 -7.96
CA LEU A 42 7.59 0.53 -6.85
C LEU A 42 7.87 1.33 -5.56
N LYS A 43 9.14 1.66 -5.30
CA LYS A 43 9.54 2.61 -4.24
C LYS A 43 8.88 3.97 -4.42
N PHE A 44 8.91 4.51 -5.64
CA PHE A 44 8.25 5.78 -5.96
C PHE A 44 6.74 5.72 -5.71
N GLN A 45 6.07 4.63 -6.14
CA GLN A 45 4.64 4.42 -5.89
C GLN A 45 4.31 4.32 -4.39
N ILE A 46 5.15 3.63 -3.62
CA ILE A 46 5.00 3.48 -2.17
C ILE A 46 5.16 4.84 -1.48
N ALA A 47 6.16 5.64 -1.88
CA ALA A 47 6.36 6.99 -1.34
C ALA A 47 5.14 7.88 -1.62
N ARG A 48 4.64 7.89 -2.87
CA ARG A 48 3.42 8.63 -3.23
C ARG A 48 2.20 8.16 -2.44
N ALA A 49 2.05 6.86 -2.19
CA ALA A 49 0.95 6.34 -1.38
C ALA A 49 1.05 6.79 0.08
N ARG A 50 2.25 6.86 0.66
CA ARG A 50 2.48 7.39 2.01
C ARG A 50 2.08 8.85 2.13
N GLU A 51 2.43 9.69 1.15
CA GLU A 51 2.00 11.09 1.13
C GLU A 51 0.47 11.22 1.20
N TRP A 52 -0.26 10.33 0.51
CA TRP A 52 -1.73 10.31 0.60
C TRP A 52 -2.24 9.83 1.96
N TYR A 53 -1.59 8.85 2.59
CA TYR A 53 -1.94 8.43 3.95
C TYR A 53 -1.69 9.54 4.97
N ASP A 54 -0.58 10.25 4.88
CA ASP A 54 -0.26 11.36 5.78
C ASP A 54 -1.30 12.48 5.65
N ARG A 55 -1.72 12.80 4.41
CA ARG A 55 -2.83 13.74 4.17
C ARG A 55 -4.15 13.23 4.73
N ALA A 56 -4.48 11.97 4.48
CA ALA A 56 -5.73 11.37 4.94
C ALA A 56 -5.82 11.30 6.47
N GLU A 57 -4.69 11.08 7.16
CA GLU A 57 -4.63 11.06 8.62
C GLU A 57 -5.12 12.37 9.23
N SER A 58 -4.78 13.52 8.62
CA SER A 58 -5.24 14.84 9.06
C SER A 58 -6.77 15.03 8.96
N GLY A 59 -7.44 14.25 8.10
CA GLY A 59 -8.89 14.29 7.92
C GLY A 59 -9.67 13.43 8.93
N ILE A 60 -9.01 12.52 9.65
CA ILE A 60 -9.68 11.61 10.59
C ILE A 60 -10.44 12.36 11.70
N PRO A 61 -9.88 13.39 12.35
CA PRO A 61 -10.60 14.15 13.37
C PRO A 61 -11.84 14.90 12.84
N MET A 62 -11.90 15.16 11.53
CA MET A 62 -13.02 15.86 10.88
C MET A 62 -14.24 14.96 10.64
N LEU A 63 -14.10 13.64 10.83
CA LEU A 63 -15.19 12.69 10.69
C LEU A 63 -16.10 12.67 11.92
N ALA A 64 -17.33 12.20 11.72
CA ALA A 64 -18.23 11.81 12.80
C ALA A 64 -17.53 10.84 13.76
N GLU A 65 -17.79 10.97 15.06
CA GLU A 65 -17.03 10.28 16.12
C GLU A 65 -17.00 8.76 15.95
N ASP A 66 -18.13 8.17 15.55
CA ASP A 66 -18.30 6.74 15.29
C ASP A 66 -17.54 6.25 14.05
N ALA A 67 -17.28 7.13 13.08
CA ALA A 67 -16.54 6.83 11.86
C ALA A 67 -15.01 6.92 12.02
N ARG A 68 -14.49 7.61 13.06
CA ARG A 68 -13.05 7.85 13.23
C ARG A 68 -12.26 6.55 13.37
N LEU A 69 -12.71 5.66 14.24
CA LEU A 69 -12.03 4.39 14.51
C LEU A 69 -11.95 3.47 13.27
N PRO A 70 -13.05 3.14 12.56
CA PRO A 70 -12.98 2.25 11.40
C PRO A 70 -12.14 2.83 10.26
N VAL A 71 -12.16 4.15 10.05
CA VAL A 71 -11.32 4.80 9.03
C VAL A 71 -9.85 4.78 9.45
N ARG A 72 -9.53 5.10 10.72
CA ARG A 72 -8.18 5.02 11.25
C ARG A 72 -7.61 3.60 11.15
N ALA A 73 -8.37 2.61 11.58
CA ALA A 73 -7.96 1.21 11.54
C ALA A 73 -7.71 0.74 10.11
N SER A 74 -8.56 1.16 9.16
CA SER A 74 -8.34 0.92 7.74
C SER A 74 -7.01 1.54 7.28
N LEU A 75 -6.79 2.83 7.53
CA LEU A 75 -5.55 3.52 7.16
C LEU A 75 -4.32 2.79 7.70
N ASP A 76 -4.27 2.53 9.00
CA ASP A 76 -3.13 1.88 9.64
C ASP A 76 -2.90 0.45 9.08
N MET A 77 -3.97 -0.34 8.85
CA MET A 77 -3.85 -1.69 8.30
C MET A 77 -3.33 -1.71 6.86
N TYR A 78 -3.78 -0.77 6.02
CA TYR A 78 -3.33 -0.68 4.63
C TYR A 78 -1.90 -0.12 4.53
N SER A 79 -1.49 0.77 5.42
CA SER A 79 -0.09 1.24 5.53
C SER A 79 0.87 0.09 5.81
N VAL A 80 0.49 -0.84 6.71
CA VAL A 80 1.30 -2.05 7.00
C VAL A 80 1.53 -2.93 5.77
N ILE A 81 0.62 -2.92 4.78
CA ILE A 81 0.84 -3.67 3.54
C ILE A 81 2.04 -3.12 2.78
N LEU A 82 2.25 -1.80 2.78
CA LEU A 82 3.40 -1.18 2.12
C LEU A 82 4.71 -1.62 2.78
N GLU A 83 4.78 -1.62 4.11
CA GLU A 83 5.95 -2.13 4.84
C GLU A 83 6.25 -3.60 4.52
N LYS A 84 5.22 -4.41 4.34
CA LYS A 84 5.40 -5.83 3.96
C LYS A 84 5.93 -6.00 2.55
N ILE A 85 5.58 -5.09 1.63
CA ILE A 85 6.15 -5.05 0.27
C ILE A 85 7.61 -4.61 0.33
N GLU A 86 7.98 -3.72 1.24
CA GLU A 86 9.38 -3.35 1.40
C GLU A 86 10.21 -4.49 2.03
N LYS A 87 9.65 -5.16 3.05
CA LYS A 87 10.31 -6.28 3.76
C LYS A 87 10.47 -7.54 2.92
N ASN A 88 9.73 -7.68 1.82
CA ASN A 88 9.85 -8.83 0.91
C ASN A 88 10.61 -8.46 -0.38
N ASP A 89 11.52 -7.49 -0.30
CA ASP A 89 12.37 -7.01 -1.39
C ASP A 89 11.55 -6.63 -2.62
N TYR A 90 10.43 -5.93 -2.39
CA TYR A 90 9.55 -5.39 -3.42
C TYR A 90 8.94 -6.46 -4.34
N ASP A 91 8.98 -7.74 -3.93
CA ASP A 91 8.35 -8.83 -4.67
C ASP A 91 6.85 -8.90 -4.36
N ASN A 92 6.07 -8.16 -5.13
CA ASN A 92 4.61 -8.24 -5.13
C ASN A 92 4.07 -9.01 -6.36
N PHE A 93 4.96 -9.68 -7.11
CA PHE A 93 4.62 -10.56 -8.20
C PHE A 93 4.33 -11.97 -7.70
N ASN A 94 5.20 -12.48 -6.83
CA ASN A 94 5.17 -13.86 -6.35
C ASN A 94 4.74 -13.94 -4.88
N LEU A 95 5.00 -12.90 -4.08
CA LEU A 95 4.66 -12.87 -2.67
C LEU A 95 3.50 -11.92 -2.41
N ARG A 96 2.44 -12.45 -1.80
CA ARG A 96 1.31 -11.63 -1.38
C ARG A 96 1.63 -10.98 -0.04
N ALA A 97 1.79 -9.66 -0.02
CA ALA A 97 1.77 -8.91 1.22
C ALA A 97 0.37 -9.00 1.86
N TYR A 98 0.25 -9.45 3.11
CA TYR A 98 -1.01 -9.47 3.84
C TYR A 98 -0.79 -9.29 5.35
N THR A 99 -1.78 -8.74 6.04
CA THR A 99 -1.76 -8.54 7.49
C THR A 99 -2.48 -9.72 8.17
N PRO A 100 -1.79 -10.58 8.95
CA PRO A 100 -2.42 -11.70 9.66
C PRO A 100 -3.38 -11.21 10.75
N LYS A 101 -4.31 -12.07 11.18
CA LYS A 101 -5.40 -11.70 12.10
C LYS A 101 -4.90 -11.08 13.41
N TRP A 102 -3.85 -11.62 14.02
CA TRP A 102 -3.27 -11.07 15.25
C TRP A 102 -2.73 -9.65 15.05
N GLN A 103 -2.07 -9.39 13.92
CA GLN A 103 -1.54 -8.06 13.61
C GLN A 103 -2.68 -7.07 13.36
N LYS A 104 -3.79 -7.52 12.76
CA LYS A 104 -5.00 -6.70 12.64
C LYS A 104 -5.56 -6.31 14.00
N LEU A 105 -5.66 -7.26 14.94
CA LEU A 105 -6.13 -6.96 16.32
C LEU A 105 -5.25 -5.92 17.00
N LEU A 106 -3.93 -6.09 16.95
CA LEU A 106 -2.98 -5.09 17.49
C LEU A 106 -3.13 -3.73 16.81
N THR A 107 -3.35 -3.72 15.49
CA THR A 107 -3.54 -2.49 14.72
C THR A 107 -4.81 -1.75 15.16
N VAL A 108 -5.91 -2.46 15.44
CA VAL A 108 -7.15 -1.86 15.96
C VAL A 108 -6.93 -1.25 17.34
N CYS A 109 -6.26 -1.95 18.26
CA CYS A 109 -5.96 -1.42 19.59
C CYS A 109 -5.12 -0.12 19.50
N ASN A 110 -4.09 -0.12 18.66
CA ASN A 110 -3.25 1.06 18.44
C ASN A 110 -4.04 2.21 17.79
N SER A 111 -4.88 1.89 16.79
CA SER A 111 -5.76 2.85 16.12
C SER A 111 -6.72 3.53 17.10
N TRP A 112 -7.31 2.75 18.01
CA TRP A 112 -8.19 3.27 19.04
C TRP A 112 -7.47 4.24 19.97
N ALA A 113 -6.27 3.87 20.46
CA ALA A 113 -5.47 4.76 21.29
C ALA A 113 -5.18 6.10 20.60
N LYS A 114 -4.78 6.07 19.32
CA LYS A 114 -4.52 7.29 18.54
C LYS A 114 -5.76 8.16 18.35
N VAL A 115 -6.93 7.56 18.11
CA VAL A 115 -8.19 8.32 18.01
C VAL A 115 -8.54 8.99 19.34
N GLN A 116 -8.28 8.37 20.49
CA GLN A 116 -8.50 9.00 21.79
C GLN A 116 -7.54 10.17 22.05
N MET A 117 -6.30 10.10 21.57
CA MET A 117 -5.31 11.19 21.69
C MET A 117 -5.58 12.37 20.75
N GLN A 118 -6.42 12.18 19.74
CA GLN A 118 -6.81 13.19 18.74
C GLN A 118 -8.16 13.87 19.06
N LYS A 119 -8.79 13.52 20.19
CA LYS A 119 -9.92 14.26 20.76
C LYS A 119 -9.43 15.52 21.46
#